data_AF-A0A106DFM1-F1
#
_entry.id   AF-A0A106DFM1-F1
#
_cell.length_a   1.000
_cell.length_b   1.000
_cell.length_c   1.000
_cell.angle_alpha   90.00
_cell.angle_beta   90.00
_cell.angle_gamma   90.00
#
_symmetry.space_group_name_H-M   'P 1'
#
loop_
_entity.id
_entity.type
_entity.pdbx_description
1 polymer ?
#
loop_
_entity_poly.entity_id
_entity_poly.type
_entity_poly.pdbx_seq_one_letter_code
_entity_poly.pdbx_strand_id
1 'polypeptide(L)'
;MMKRTGVLFALVGAFSVVSIAQAGGDAALQPKQEIQLTKNAWGCLSKDNLDSVLSHERDGKSQAKQQYFDDYRCLSVPEGQRFRVVSVEQGDVQFVSADNSDQQGLWTDSRFVKQ
;
A
#
# COMPACT_ATOMS: atom_id res chain seq x y z
N MET A 1 -7.53 -55.19 -31.37
CA MET A 1 -7.52 -54.25 -30.23
C MET A 1 -6.98 -52.91 -30.68
N MET A 2 -7.38 -51.84 -29.99
CA MET A 2 -7.11 -50.40 -30.21
C MET A 2 -7.89 -49.69 -31.34
N LYS A 3 -9.04 -49.11 -30.99
CA LYS A 3 -9.48 -47.80 -31.50
C LYS A 3 -9.55 -46.87 -30.30
N ARG A 4 -8.65 -45.89 -30.23
CA ARG A 4 -8.71 -44.79 -29.26
C ARG A 4 -9.04 -43.53 -30.05
N THR A 5 -10.29 -43.10 -29.97
CA THR A 5 -10.73 -41.80 -30.45
C THR A 5 -11.31 -41.08 -29.24
N GLY A 6 -10.46 -40.31 -28.56
CA GLY A 6 -10.81 -39.49 -27.41
C GLY A 6 -10.91 -38.03 -27.82
N VAL A 7 -12.07 -37.47 -27.52
CA VAL A 7 -12.62 -36.17 -27.96
C VAL A 7 -11.82 -34.96 -27.45
N LEU A 8 -11.74 -33.93 -28.29
CA LEU A 8 -11.22 -32.59 -27.99
C LEU A 8 -11.92 -31.96 -26.79
N PHE A 9 -11.16 -31.44 -25.83
CA PHE A 9 -11.61 -30.42 -24.88
C PHE A 9 -10.90 -29.11 -25.19
N ALA A 10 -11.59 -28.20 -25.86
CA ALA A 10 -11.17 -26.82 -26.01
C ALA A 10 -11.61 -26.06 -24.74
N LEU A 11 -10.66 -25.73 -23.87
CA LEU A 11 -10.88 -24.82 -22.75
C LEU A 11 -10.49 -23.40 -23.19
N VAL A 12 -11.49 -22.61 -23.56
CA VAL A 12 -11.39 -21.16 -23.72
C VAL A 12 -11.32 -20.55 -22.31
N GLY A 13 -10.11 -20.34 -21.82
CA GLY A 13 -9.87 -19.56 -20.60
C GLY A 13 -9.86 -18.07 -20.92
N ALA A 14 -10.98 -17.40 -20.74
CA ALA A 14 -11.06 -15.95 -20.74
C ALA A 14 -10.37 -15.41 -19.47
N PHE A 15 -9.08 -15.09 -19.57
CA PHE A 15 -8.40 -14.31 -18.54
C PHE A 15 -8.68 -12.84 -18.77
N SER A 16 -9.49 -12.28 -17.88
CA SER A 16 -9.77 -10.86 -17.76
C SER A 16 -8.46 -10.10 -17.59
N VAL A 17 -8.07 -9.33 -18.61
CA VAL A 17 -7.06 -8.29 -18.47
C VAL A 17 -7.62 -7.20 -17.55
N VAL A 18 -7.22 -7.24 -16.28
CA VAL A 18 -7.46 -6.14 -15.37
C VAL A 18 -6.51 -5.03 -15.80
N SER A 19 -7.05 -4.01 -16.46
CA SER A 19 -6.31 -2.80 -16.80
C SER A 19 -5.85 -2.12 -15.51
N ILE A 20 -4.60 -2.34 -15.11
CA ILE A 20 -3.92 -1.47 -14.15
C ILE A 20 -3.66 -0.14 -14.86
N ALA A 21 -4.57 0.81 -14.68
CA ALA A 21 -4.32 2.22 -14.96
C ALA A 21 -3.22 2.69 -13.99
N GLN A 22 -1.96 2.57 -14.41
CA GLN A 22 -0.83 3.12 -13.68
C GLN A 22 -0.80 4.62 -13.93
N ALA A 23 -1.36 5.37 -12.98
CA ALA A 23 -1.15 6.80 -12.89
C ALA A 23 0.05 7.06 -11.97
N GLY A 24 1.07 7.74 -12.51
CA GLY A 24 2.23 8.22 -11.78
C GLY A 24 3.43 7.28 -11.90
N GLY A 25 4.54 7.81 -12.42
CA GLY A 25 5.79 7.09 -12.55
C GLY A 25 6.36 6.62 -11.21
N ASP A 26 7.43 5.85 -11.31
CA ASP A 26 8.22 5.24 -10.24
C ASP A 26 7.78 3.83 -9.85
N ALA A 27 8.80 2.96 -9.70
CA ALA A 27 8.67 1.52 -9.64
C ALA A 27 7.50 1.07 -8.74
N ALA A 28 6.61 0.24 -9.30
CA ALA A 28 5.46 -0.27 -8.57
C ALA A 28 5.92 -0.92 -7.26
N LEU A 29 5.59 -0.29 -6.14
CA LEU A 29 5.94 -0.79 -4.81
C LEU A 29 5.36 -2.19 -4.63
N GLN A 30 6.19 -3.14 -4.20
CA GLN A 30 5.81 -4.54 -4.01
C GLN A 30 5.81 -4.93 -2.53
N PRO A 31 4.92 -5.86 -2.10
CA PRO A 31 5.01 -6.50 -0.80
C PRO A 31 6.40 -7.10 -0.56
N LYS A 32 6.85 -7.08 0.70
CA LYS A 32 8.14 -7.58 1.20
C LYS A 32 9.38 -6.78 0.78
N GLN A 33 9.27 -5.80 -0.11
CA GLN A 33 10.42 -4.92 -0.41
C GLN A 33 10.76 -4.08 0.83
N GLU A 34 12.04 -3.78 1.02
CA GLU A 34 12.46 -2.77 2.00
C GLU A 34 12.34 -1.37 1.40
N ILE A 35 11.89 -0.41 2.21
CA ILE A 35 11.75 1.00 1.87
C ILE A 35 12.34 1.88 2.98
N GLN A 36 12.63 3.12 2.62
CA GLN A 36 12.84 4.19 3.58
C GLN A 36 11.82 5.29 3.32
N LEU A 37 11.41 5.97 4.38
CA LEU A 37 10.48 7.09 4.28
C LEU A 37 11.22 8.43 4.30
N THR A 38 10.61 9.45 3.69
CA THR A 38 11.09 10.82 3.66
C THR A 38 11.04 11.45 5.06
N LYS A 39 11.73 12.59 5.20
CA LYS A 39 11.66 13.39 6.41
C LYS A 39 10.22 13.89 6.64
N ASN A 40 9.74 13.81 7.87
CA ASN A 40 8.37 14.14 8.29
C ASN A 40 7.29 13.17 7.77
N ALA A 41 7.67 11.97 7.30
CA ALA A 41 6.70 10.93 7.03
C ALA A 41 5.88 10.59 8.27
N TRP A 42 4.64 10.20 8.04
CA TRP A 42 3.71 9.77 9.08
C TRP A 42 2.89 8.60 8.56
N GLY A 43 2.36 7.80 9.47
CA GLY A 43 1.49 6.68 9.14
C GLY A 43 0.35 6.53 10.14
N CYS A 44 -0.74 5.91 9.71
CA CYS A 44 -1.95 5.73 10.49
C CYS A 44 -2.21 4.26 10.81
N LEU A 45 -2.90 4.00 11.93
CA LEU A 45 -3.20 2.63 12.40
C LEU A 45 -4.08 1.82 11.43
N SER A 46 -4.78 2.48 10.52
CA SER A 46 -5.62 1.85 9.51
C SER A 46 -5.65 2.68 8.22
N LYS A 47 -6.04 2.01 7.12
CA LYS A 47 -6.29 2.63 5.81
C LYS A 47 -7.37 3.72 5.89
N ASP A 48 -8.48 3.45 6.57
CA ASP A 48 -9.57 4.43 6.74
C ASP A 48 -9.12 5.70 7.47
N ASN A 49 -8.22 5.57 8.46
CA ASN A 49 -7.64 6.72 9.14
C ASN A 49 -6.74 7.52 8.20
N LEU A 50 -5.90 6.85 7.40
CA LEU A 50 -5.08 7.50 6.38
C LEU A 50 -5.96 8.26 5.38
N ASP A 51 -6.99 7.60 4.82
CA ASP A 51 -7.91 8.19 3.84
C ASP A 51 -8.62 9.43 4.37
N SER A 52 -9.06 9.37 5.64
CA SER A 52 -9.69 10.51 6.29
C SER A 52 -8.71 11.68 6.46
N VAL A 53 -7.47 11.40 6.89
CA VAL A 53 -6.44 12.43 7.06
C VAL A 53 -6.04 13.05 5.74
N LEU A 54 -5.84 12.24 4.69
CA LEU A 54 -5.53 12.74 3.34
C LEU A 54 -6.68 13.58 2.79
N SER A 55 -7.93 13.20 3.06
CA SER A 55 -9.10 14.01 2.70
C SER A 55 -9.10 15.35 3.42
N HIS A 56 -8.84 15.38 4.74
CA HIS A 56 -8.72 16.62 5.50
C HIS A 56 -7.55 17.50 5.02
N GLU A 57 -6.42 16.90 4.66
CA GLU A 57 -5.27 17.63 4.12
C GLU A 57 -5.62 18.29 2.78
N ARG A 58 -6.24 17.55 1.85
CA ARG A 58 -6.68 18.08 0.55
C ARG A 58 -7.70 19.21 0.70
N ASP A 59 -8.59 19.10 1.69
CA ASP A 59 -9.60 20.12 2.00
C ASP A 59 -9.04 21.32 2.81
N GLY A 60 -7.75 21.32 3.17
CA GLY A 60 -7.14 22.36 4.01
C GLY A 60 -7.60 22.38 5.47
N LYS A 61 -8.25 21.30 5.94
CA LYS A 61 -8.83 21.17 7.29
C LYS A 61 -7.76 20.74 8.30
N SER A 62 -6.80 21.64 8.56
CA SER A 62 -5.63 21.36 9.42
C SER A 62 -6.01 20.90 10.84
N GLN A 63 -7.04 21.50 11.46
CA GLN A 63 -7.49 21.08 12.79
C GLN A 63 -8.08 19.65 12.80
N ALA A 64 -8.87 19.30 11.79
CA ALA A 64 -9.44 17.97 11.68
C ALA A 64 -8.35 16.91 11.43
N LYS A 65 -7.34 17.24 10.63
CA LYS A 65 -6.13 16.42 10.47
C LYS A 65 -5.39 16.25 11.80
N GLN A 66 -5.17 17.34 12.54
CA GLN A 66 -4.42 17.31 13.81
C GLN A 66 -5.06 16.38 14.84
N GLN A 67 -6.38 16.31 14.89
CA GLN A 67 -7.11 15.41 15.79
C GLN A 67 -6.69 13.94 15.64
N TYR A 68 -6.31 13.47 14.44
CA TYR A 68 -5.85 12.10 14.25
C TYR A 68 -4.48 11.83 14.88
N PHE A 69 -3.63 12.86 14.99
CA PHE A 69 -2.35 12.77 15.68
C PHE A 69 -2.53 12.89 17.19
N ASP A 70 -3.41 13.79 17.63
CA ASP A 70 -3.72 13.98 19.05
C ASP A 70 -4.39 12.73 19.66
N ASP A 71 -5.21 12.03 18.88
CA ASP A 71 -5.84 10.76 19.26
C ASP A 71 -4.92 9.53 19.05
N TYR A 72 -3.66 9.72 18.66
CA TYR A 72 -2.71 8.65 18.34
C TYR A 72 -3.15 7.67 17.23
N ARG A 73 -4.13 8.07 16.42
CA ARG A 73 -4.58 7.29 15.24
C ARG A 73 -3.57 7.39 14.08
N CYS A 74 -2.78 8.45 14.06
CA CYS A 74 -1.64 8.63 13.17
C CYS A 74 -0.42 9.07 13.95
N LEU A 75 0.75 8.61 13.53
CA LEU A 75 2.03 8.77 14.22
C LEU A 75 3.08 9.25 13.23
N SER A 76 3.97 10.13 13.68
CA SER A 76 5.18 10.45 12.94
C SER A 76 6.09 9.21 12.87
N VAL A 77 6.68 8.98 11.70
CA VAL A 77 7.60 7.87 11.49
C VAL A 77 9.03 8.37 11.61
N PRO A 78 9.91 7.68 12.37
CA PRO A 78 11.30 8.10 12.50
C PRO A 78 12.05 8.09 11.16
N GLU A 79 12.83 9.13 10.92
CA GLU A 79 13.70 9.23 9.75
C GLU A 79 14.86 8.22 9.83
N GLY A 80 15.33 7.74 8.67
CA GLY A 80 16.53 6.91 8.56
C GLY A 80 16.34 5.45 8.96
N GLN A 81 15.13 5.05 9.36
CA GLN A 81 14.79 3.65 9.59
C GLN A 81 14.44 2.93 8.29
N ARG A 82 14.68 1.61 8.28
CA ARG A 82 14.26 0.71 7.22
C ARG A 82 12.92 0.10 7.59
N PHE A 83 12.01 0.08 6.62
CA PHE A 83 10.70 -0.52 6.75
C PHE A 83 10.51 -1.58 5.69
N ARG A 84 9.61 -2.51 5.93
CA ARG A 84 9.18 -3.51 4.96
C ARG A 84 7.75 -3.25 4.56
N VAL A 85 7.49 -3.29 3.26
CA VAL A 85 6.12 -3.19 2.74
C VAL A 85 5.36 -4.48 3.06
N VAL A 86 4.16 -4.31 3.61
CA VAL A 86 3.21 -5.38 3.88
C VAL A 86 2.22 -5.50 2.73
N SER A 87 1.59 -4.38 2.36
CA SER A 87 0.62 -4.30 1.26
C SER A 87 0.68 -2.94 0.59
N VAL A 88 0.13 -2.87 -0.63
CA VAL A 88 0.01 -1.63 -1.40
C VAL A 88 -1.40 -1.57 -1.97
N GLU A 89 -2.12 -0.49 -1.69
CA GLU A 89 -3.51 -0.28 -2.11
C GLU A 89 -3.69 1.14 -2.63
N GLN A 90 -3.99 1.29 -3.92
CA GLN A 90 -4.28 2.59 -4.56
C GLN A 90 -3.22 3.69 -4.33
N GLY A 91 -1.95 3.31 -4.20
CA GLY A 91 -0.86 4.26 -3.92
C GLY A 91 -0.59 4.50 -2.44
N ASP A 92 -1.36 3.86 -1.54
CA ASP A 92 -1.04 3.80 -0.12
C ASP A 92 -0.28 2.51 0.21
N VAL A 93 0.57 2.60 1.21
CA VAL A 93 1.53 1.57 1.58
C VAL A 93 1.31 1.21 3.03
N GLN A 94 1.02 -0.06 3.29
CA GLN A 94 1.14 -0.59 4.65
C GLN A 94 2.58 -1.04 4.88
N PHE A 95 3.15 -0.65 6.01
CA PHE A 95 4.54 -0.94 6.33
C PHE A 95 4.73 -1.27 7.81
N VAL A 96 5.79 -2.05 8.06
CA VAL A 96 6.29 -2.37 9.40
C VAL A 96 7.79 -2.10 9.44
N SER A 97 8.38 -1.99 10.63
CA SER A 97 9.85 -2.00 10.74
C SER A 97 10.42 -3.23 10.03
N ALA A 98 11.55 -3.09 9.33
CA ALA A 98 12.14 -4.18 8.55
C ALA A 98 12.44 -5.43 9.40
N ASP A 99 12.78 -5.22 10.69
CA ASP A 99 13.10 -6.29 11.64
C ASP A 99 11.83 -6.90 12.30
N ASN A 100 10.64 -6.38 12.02
CA ASN A 100 9.38 -6.89 12.53
C ASN A 100 8.77 -7.92 11.55
N SER A 101 8.26 -9.05 12.04
CA SER A 101 7.58 -10.10 11.27
C SER A 101 6.06 -9.92 11.12
N ASP A 102 5.50 -8.86 11.72
CA ASP A 102 4.08 -8.56 11.66
C ASP A 102 3.57 -8.44 10.23
N GLN A 103 2.32 -8.86 10.05
CA GLN A 103 1.57 -8.82 8.78
C GLN A 103 0.60 -7.64 8.73
N GLN A 104 0.65 -6.77 9.74
CA GLN A 104 -0.13 -5.54 9.82
C GLN A 104 0.76 -4.47 10.45
N GLY A 105 0.62 -3.26 9.94
CA GLY A 105 1.38 -2.11 10.42
C GLY A 105 0.67 -0.81 10.07
N LEU A 106 1.46 0.26 10.08
CA LEU A 106 0.96 1.59 9.76
C LEU A 106 0.73 1.72 8.25
N TRP A 107 -0.22 2.57 7.89
CA TRP A 107 -0.53 2.96 6.52
C TRP A 107 -0.02 4.37 6.23
N THR A 108 0.67 4.57 5.11
CA THR A 108 1.14 5.88 4.66
C THR A 108 0.90 6.06 3.16
N ASP A 109 0.93 7.30 2.69
CA ASP A 109 0.86 7.63 1.27
C ASP A 109 2.22 7.35 0.60
N SER A 110 2.24 6.74 -0.59
CA SER A 110 3.48 6.43 -1.33
C SER A 110 4.36 7.64 -1.61
N ARG A 111 3.82 8.87 -1.60
CA ARG A 111 4.62 10.11 -1.69
C ARG A 111 5.66 10.24 -0.58
N PHE A 112 5.50 9.53 0.54
CA PHE A 112 6.46 9.50 1.62
C PHE A 112 7.56 8.46 1.43
N VAL A 113 7.47 7.58 0.42
CA VAL A 113 8.53 6.61 0.13
C VAL A 113 9.65 7.29 -0.65
N LYS A 114 10.90 7.13 -0.21
CA LYS A 114 12.07 7.62 -0.94
C LYS A 114 12.24 6.81 -2.24
N GLN A 115 12.41 7.51 -3.35
CA GLN A 115 12.76 6.93 -4.65
C GLN A 115 14.24 6.55 -4.74
#